data_AF-A0A7X2FXL3-F1
#
_entry.id   AF-A0A7X2FXL3-F1
#
_cell.length_a   1.000
_cell.length_b   1.000
_cell.length_c   1.000
_cell.angle_alpha   90.00
_cell.angle_beta   90.00
_cell.angle_gamma   90.00
#
_symmetry.space_group_name_H-M   'P 1'
#
loop_
_entity.id
_entity.type
_entity.pdbx_description
1 polymer ?
#
loop_
_entity_poly.entity_id
_entity_poly.type
_entity_poly.pdbx_seq_one_letter_code
_entity_poly.pdbx_strand_id
1 'polypeptide(L)'
;MVTAALASLTLSDFSMKMRMFSAGAMALALSSCGSAPQTDPRLGSVATQVIEIQVSPKVNNDSPVAVDAVLVYDATLYDQLLQLPARDWFAKVEQYRLDYPRGFDVWRWEVVPGQVVQPQLLPDTVVQAIGMIVFADYFAPGDHRAAVGATRGIRIYLLDKTFAIEPFLPPA
;
A
#
# COMPACT_ATOMS: atom_id res chain seq x y z
N MET A 1 -42.69 -52.17 70.15
CA MET A 1 -41.30 -52.42 69.71
C MET A 1 -40.84 -51.20 68.94
N VAL A 2 -39.57 -50.85 69.15
CA VAL A 2 -38.90 -49.56 68.93
C VAL A 2 -38.96 -49.05 67.48
N THR A 3 -39.27 -47.76 67.27
CA THR A 3 -38.56 -46.75 66.42
C THR A 3 -39.44 -45.47 66.31
N ALA A 4 -39.17 -44.41 67.10
CA ALA A 4 -38.30 -43.25 66.81
C ALA A 4 -38.79 -42.42 65.58
N ALA A 5 -39.67 -41.43 65.74
CA ALA A 5 -39.40 -40.04 66.17
C ALA A 5 -38.38 -39.31 65.28
N LEU A 6 -38.83 -38.39 64.41
CA LEU A 6 -38.05 -37.23 64.01
C LEU A 6 -38.96 -36.02 63.77
N ALA A 7 -38.77 -35.02 64.64
CA ALA A 7 -39.34 -33.69 64.56
C ALA A 7 -38.57 -32.87 63.51
N SER A 8 -39.33 -32.15 62.70
CA SER A 8 -38.90 -31.16 61.74
C SER A 8 -38.55 -29.85 62.42
N LEU A 9 -37.33 -29.34 62.21
CA LEU A 9 -37.01 -27.91 62.35
C LEU A 9 -36.08 -27.48 61.23
N THR A 10 -36.50 -26.39 60.60
CA THR A 10 -35.91 -25.62 59.49
C THR A 10 -34.80 -24.68 59.94
N LEU A 11 -34.09 -24.08 58.97
CA LEU A 11 -33.39 -22.76 58.94
C LEU A 11 -32.03 -22.95 58.25
N SER A 12 -31.91 -22.60 56.96
CA SER A 12 -31.60 -21.26 56.41
C SER A 12 -30.19 -20.77 56.71
N ASP A 13 -29.45 -20.55 55.62
CA ASP A 13 -28.35 -19.60 55.43
C ASP A 13 -27.06 -19.77 56.25
N PHE A 14 -26.04 -20.38 55.64
CA PHE A 14 -24.70 -19.79 55.71
C PHE A 14 -23.79 -20.23 54.54
N SER A 15 -23.00 -19.26 54.11
CA SER A 15 -22.25 -19.18 52.87
C SER A 15 -21.08 -20.17 52.76
N MET A 16 -20.71 -20.41 51.50
CA MET A 16 -19.35 -20.70 51.03
C MET A 16 -18.76 -22.06 51.40
N LYS A 17 -18.91 -23.03 50.50
CA LYS A 17 -17.92 -24.10 50.28
C LYS A 17 -18.05 -24.68 48.87
N MET A 18 -17.18 -24.16 48.01
CA MET A 18 -16.55 -24.83 46.86
C MET A 18 -16.82 -26.34 46.80
N ARG A 19 -17.67 -26.78 45.87
CA ARG A 19 -17.68 -28.16 45.37
C ARG A 19 -18.00 -28.17 43.88
N MET A 20 -16.97 -28.54 43.12
CA MET A 20 -17.10 -29.13 41.79
C MET A 20 -18.17 -30.22 41.82
N PHE A 21 -19.10 -30.22 40.87
CA PHE A 21 -19.56 -31.44 40.18
C PHE A 21 -20.28 -31.05 38.90
N SER A 22 -19.72 -31.57 37.82
CA SER A 22 -20.04 -31.46 36.40
C SER A 22 -21.42 -32.01 36.01
N ALA A 23 -22.14 -31.34 35.10
CA ALA A 23 -22.86 -31.99 34.00
C ALA A 23 -23.41 -30.95 32.99
N GLY A 24 -22.89 -31.00 31.76
CA GLY A 24 -23.71 -30.95 30.55
C GLY A 24 -24.41 -29.64 30.17
N ALA A 25 -23.72 -28.81 29.39
CA ALA A 25 -24.21 -28.22 28.13
C ALA A 25 -23.12 -27.31 27.56
N MET A 26 -22.17 -27.93 26.85
CA MET A 26 -21.18 -27.23 26.04
C MET A 26 -21.89 -26.60 24.84
N ALA A 27 -22.45 -25.40 25.02
CA ALA A 27 -22.85 -24.55 23.92
C ALA A 27 -21.59 -23.90 23.34
N LEU A 28 -20.96 -24.60 22.38
CA LEU A 28 -19.93 -24.06 21.50
C LEU A 28 -20.56 -22.97 20.64
N ALA A 29 -20.57 -21.74 21.15
CA ALA A 29 -20.70 -20.56 20.30
C ALA A 29 -19.40 -20.44 19.51
N LEU A 30 -19.35 -21.07 18.34
CA LEU A 30 -18.33 -20.81 17.33
C LEU A 30 -18.55 -19.38 16.82
N SER A 31 -17.98 -18.41 17.52
CA SER A 31 -17.75 -17.07 17.03
C SER A 31 -16.75 -17.17 15.88
N SER A 32 -17.26 -17.48 14.69
CA SER A 32 -16.50 -17.39 13.45
C SER A 32 -16.20 -15.91 13.22
N CYS A 33 -15.05 -15.45 13.73
CA CYS A 33 -14.40 -14.29 13.17
C CYS A 33 -13.88 -14.71 11.80
N GLY A 34 -14.77 -14.69 10.81
CA GLY A 34 -14.35 -14.73 9.42
C GLY A 34 -13.52 -13.49 9.17
N SER A 35 -12.20 -13.65 9.13
CA SER A 35 -11.30 -12.67 8.54
C SER A 35 -11.70 -12.53 7.08
N ALA A 36 -12.58 -11.58 6.77
CA ALA A 36 -12.69 -11.09 5.42
C ALA A 36 -11.27 -10.65 5.01
N PRO A 37 -10.77 -11.02 3.81
CA PRO A 37 -9.54 -10.45 3.31
C PRO A 37 -9.74 -8.94 3.34
N GLN A 38 -8.98 -8.24 4.18
CA GLN A 38 -8.94 -6.79 4.15
C GLN A 38 -8.26 -6.44 2.83
N THR A 39 -9.05 -6.24 1.79
CA THR A 39 -8.58 -5.54 0.59
C THR A 39 -8.26 -4.14 1.06
N ASP A 40 -6.97 -3.82 1.24
CA ASP A 40 -6.55 -2.47 1.55
C ASP A 40 -7.05 -1.56 0.42
N PRO A 41 -7.93 -0.58 0.71
CA PRO A 41 -8.47 0.33 -0.30
C PRO A 41 -7.39 1.12 -1.07
N ARG A 42 -6.15 1.12 -0.57
CA ARG A 42 -4.99 1.75 -1.21
C ARG A 42 -4.32 0.88 -2.27
N LEU A 43 -4.52 -0.43 -2.21
CA LEU A 43 -3.96 -1.40 -3.17
C LEU A 43 -4.94 -1.54 -4.35
N GLY A 44 -4.97 -0.54 -5.21
CA GLY A 44 -5.64 -0.65 -6.50
C GLY A 44 -4.78 -1.47 -7.46
N SER A 45 -5.36 -2.45 -8.15
CA SER A 45 -4.66 -3.12 -9.25
C SER A 45 -4.13 -2.08 -10.23
N VAL A 46 -2.82 -2.02 -10.41
CA VAL A 46 -2.23 -1.09 -11.37
C VAL A 46 -2.61 -1.55 -12.77
N ALA A 47 -3.36 -0.72 -13.48
CA ALA A 47 -3.79 -0.99 -14.85
C ALA A 47 -3.07 -0.09 -15.86
N THR A 48 -2.02 0.63 -15.44
CA THR A 48 -1.35 1.60 -16.30
C THR A 48 -0.64 0.87 -17.43
N GLN A 49 -0.97 1.25 -18.66
CA GLN A 49 -0.43 0.69 -19.90
C GLN A 49 0.48 1.70 -20.60
N VAL A 50 0.24 3.01 -20.38
CA VAL A 50 0.94 4.08 -21.10
C VAL A 50 1.38 5.17 -20.13
N ILE A 51 2.64 5.59 -20.26
CA ILE A 51 3.21 6.78 -19.60
C ILE A 51 3.60 7.79 -20.67
N GLU A 52 3.08 9.01 -20.54
CA GLU A 52 3.49 10.16 -21.35
C GLU A 52 4.17 11.20 -20.47
N ILE A 53 5.16 11.92 -21.01
CA ILE A 53 5.85 13.00 -20.31
C ILE A 53 5.74 14.29 -21.13
N GLN A 54 5.19 15.32 -20.50
CA GLN A 54 5.14 16.69 -21.01
C GLN A 54 6.14 17.55 -20.25
N VAL A 55 6.97 18.30 -20.96
CA VAL A 55 8.14 18.96 -20.38
C VAL A 55 8.02 20.47 -20.51
N SER A 56 8.10 21.19 -19.39
CA SER A 56 8.22 22.64 -19.40
C SER A 56 9.55 23.07 -20.05
N PRO A 57 9.57 24.14 -20.87
CA PRO A 57 10.81 24.75 -21.33
C PRO A 57 11.74 25.23 -20.21
N LYS A 58 11.24 25.35 -18.97
CA LYS A 58 11.99 25.79 -17.79
C LYS A 58 12.08 24.73 -16.69
N VAL A 59 11.85 23.47 -17.06
CA VAL A 59 11.90 22.34 -16.12
C VAL A 59 13.18 22.38 -15.29
N ASN A 60 13.03 22.12 -13.99
CA ASN A 60 14.12 22.04 -13.02
C ASN A 60 15.11 23.21 -13.10
N ASN A 61 14.60 24.45 -13.25
CA ASN A 61 15.41 25.65 -13.39
C ASN A 61 16.40 25.55 -14.58
N ASP A 62 15.84 25.29 -15.77
CA ASP A 62 16.58 25.15 -17.04
C ASP A 62 17.68 24.06 -17.00
N SER A 63 17.47 23.02 -16.18
CA SER A 63 18.42 21.91 -15.98
C SER A 63 17.77 20.55 -16.24
N PRO A 64 18.56 19.49 -16.51
CA PRO A 64 18.02 18.14 -16.61
C PRO A 64 17.34 17.69 -15.30
N VAL A 65 16.33 16.83 -15.40
CA VAL A 65 15.67 16.19 -14.26
C VAL A 65 15.57 14.68 -14.49
N ALA A 66 16.02 13.91 -13.50
CA ALA A 66 15.84 12.47 -13.46
C ALA A 66 14.41 12.15 -13.02
N VAL A 67 13.75 11.24 -13.74
CA VAL A 67 12.39 10.78 -13.45
C VAL A 67 12.38 9.27 -13.44
N ASP A 68 11.88 8.69 -12.35
CA ASP A 68 11.68 7.26 -12.21
C ASP A 68 10.20 6.96 -11.98
N ALA A 69 9.60 6.17 -12.86
CA ALA A 69 8.34 5.50 -12.58
C ALA A 69 8.63 4.11 -12.01
N VAL A 70 8.24 3.90 -10.76
CA VAL A 70 8.55 2.71 -9.97
C VAL A 70 7.26 1.91 -9.78
N LEU A 71 7.20 0.75 -10.40
CA LEU A 71 6.10 -0.19 -10.23
C LEU A 71 6.47 -1.19 -9.14
N VAL A 72 5.66 -1.27 -8.09
CA VAL A 72 5.99 -2.01 -6.87
C VAL A 72 5.10 -3.23 -6.75
N TYR A 73 5.69 -4.36 -6.35
CA TYR A 73 5.03 -5.64 -6.14
C TYR A 73 4.96 -6.04 -4.65
N ASP A 74 5.83 -5.47 -3.80
CA ASP A 74 5.89 -5.75 -2.37
C ASP A 74 5.21 -4.66 -1.52
N ALA A 75 4.21 -5.03 -0.73
CA ALA A 75 3.41 -4.09 0.08
C ALA A 75 4.22 -3.32 1.11
N THR A 76 5.18 -3.98 1.76
CA THR A 76 6.02 -3.35 2.76
C THR A 76 6.93 -2.31 2.11
N LEU A 77 7.50 -2.65 0.96
CA LEU A 77 8.32 -1.73 0.17
C LEU A 77 7.48 -0.53 -0.31
N TYR A 78 6.26 -0.76 -0.80
CA TYR A 78 5.41 0.33 -1.29
C TYR A 78 5.13 1.37 -0.21
N ASP A 79 4.75 0.93 1.00
CA ASP A 79 4.54 1.82 2.14
C ASP A 79 5.81 2.60 2.53
N GLN A 80 6.97 1.97 2.46
CA GLN A 80 8.26 2.64 2.68
C GLN A 80 8.53 3.71 1.63
N LEU A 81 8.36 3.38 0.34
CA LEU A 81 8.61 4.29 -0.77
C LEU A 81 7.62 5.47 -0.80
N LEU A 82 6.38 5.28 -0.33
CA LEU A 82 5.39 6.35 -0.17
C LEU A 82 5.78 7.41 0.86
N GLN A 83 6.79 7.18 1.68
CA GLN A 83 7.33 8.14 2.65
C GLN A 83 8.71 8.67 2.25
N LEU A 84 9.31 8.15 1.18
CA LEU A 84 10.67 8.45 0.78
C LEU A 84 10.73 9.68 -0.15
N PRO A 85 11.44 10.77 0.18
CA PRO A 85 11.65 11.86 -0.76
C PRO A 85 12.40 11.38 -2.02
N ALA A 86 12.12 11.96 -3.19
CA ALA A 86 12.74 11.57 -4.45
C ALA A 86 14.26 11.59 -4.41
N ARG A 87 14.86 12.61 -3.80
CA ARG A 87 16.31 12.73 -3.67
C ARG A 87 16.94 11.55 -2.93
N ASP A 88 16.24 11.02 -1.93
CA ASP A 88 16.68 9.83 -1.20
C ASP A 88 16.47 8.54 -2.01
N TRP A 89 15.40 8.46 -2.80
CA TRP A 89 15.20 7.38 -3.77
C TRP A 89 16.38 7.28 -4.74
N PHE A 90 16.73 8.38 -5.43
CA PHE A 90 17.82 8.39 -6.40
C PHE A 90 19.19 8.08 -5.77
N ALA A 91 19.39 8.46 -4.50
CA ALA A 91 20.62 8.13 -3.77
C ALA A 91 20.71 6.64 -3.35
N LYS A 92 19.58 5.94 -3.23
CA LYS A 92 19.52 4.59 -2.60
C LYS A 92 18.94 3.51 -3.50
N VAL A 93 18.49 3.83 -4.71
CA VAL A 93 17.81 2.89 -5.63
C VAL A 93 18.58 1.56 -5.82
N GLU A 94 19.90 1.60 -5.93
CA GLU A 94 20.71 0.38 -6.07
C GLU A 94 20.68 -0.48 -4.80
N GLN A 95 20.64 0.13 -3.61
CA GLN A 95 20.47 -0.59 -2.34
C GLN A 95 19.07 -1.24 -2.28
N TYR A 96 18.01 -0.51 -2.66
CA TYR A 96 16.67 -1.08 -2.75
C TYR A 96 16.61 -2.27 -3.71
N ARG A 97 17.34 -2.22 -4.83
CA ARG A 97 17.42 -3.33 -5.78
C ARG A 97 18.07 -4.57 -5.19
N LEU A 98 19.08 -4.40 -4.33
CA LEU A 98 19.72 -5.50 -3.62
C LEU A 98 18.83 -6.09 -2.53
N ASP A 99 18.15 -5.22 -1.78
CA ASP A 99 17.26 -5.62 -0.68
C ASP A 99 15.95 -6.24 -1.18
N TYR A 100 15.48 -5.81 -2.35
CA TYR A 100 14.24 -6.27 -2.98
C TYR A 100 14.44 -6.67 -4.46
N PRO A 101 15.18 -7.74 -4.78
CA PRO A 101 15.55 -8.10 -6.16
C PRO A 101 14.38 -8.36 -7.13
N ARG A 102 13.19 -8.62 -6.59
CA ARG A 102 11.94 -8.80 -7.35
C ARG A 102 10.80 -7.94 -6.82
N GLY A 103 11.12 -6.92 -6.02
CA GLY A 103 10.11 -6.11 -5.33
C GLY A 103 9.54 -4.98 -6.19
N PHE A 104 10.25 -4.58 -7.25
CA PHE A 104 9.82 -3.47 -8.11
C PHE A 104 10.51 -3.50 -9.48
N ASP A 105 9.90 -2.83 -10.45
CA ASP A 105 10.49 -2.46 -11.74
C ASP A 105 10.60 -0.93 -11.84
N VAL A 106 11.57 -0.45 -12.63
CA VAL A 106 11.81 1.00 -12.82
C VAL A 106 11.90 1.33 -14.31
N TRP A 107 11.12 2.32 -14.73
CA TRP A 107 11.35 3.05 -15.97
C TRP A 107 11.99 4.39 -15.61
N ARG A 108 13.19 4.62 -16.16
CA ARG A 108 14.02 5.79 -15.86
C ARG A 108 14.15 6.67 -17.09
N TRP A 109 14.01 7.97 -16.89
CA TRP A 109 14.28 9.00 -17.88
C TRP A 109 15.18 10.08 -17.28
N GLU A 110 16.09 10.59 -18.11
CA GLU A 110 16.76 11.87 -17.87
C GLU A 110 16.19 12.86 -18.86
N VAL A 111 15.47 13.87 -18.36
CA VAL A 111 14.69 14.78 -19.20
C VAL A 111 15.30 16.17 -19.19
N VAL A 112 15.57 16.72 -20.36
CA VAL A 112 16.12 18.08 -20.52
C VAL A 112 15.03 19.10 -20.91
N PRO A 113 15.23 20.40 -20.66
CA PRO A 113 14.22 21.42 -20.98
C PRO A 113 13.80 21.42 -22.45
N GLY A 114 12.48 21.44 -22.68
CA GLY A 114 11.88 21.43 -24.03
C GLY A 114 11.95 20.10 -24.79
N GLN A 115 12.42 19.02 -24.15
CA GLN A 115 12.48 17.70 -24.79
C GLN A 115 11.10 17.15 -25.12
N VAL A 116 10.99 16.53 -26.30
CA VAL A 116 9.84 15.68 -26.66
C VAL A 116 10.18 14.24 -26.27
N VAL A 117 9.44 13.69 -25.31
CA VAL A 117 9.59 12.31 -24.85
C VAL A 117 8.56 11.43 -25.54
N GLN A 118 8.99 10.30 -26.11
CA GLN A 118 8.07 9.35 -26.72
C GLN A 118 7.24 8.63 -25.65
N PRO A 119 5.96 8.31 -25.92
CA PRO A 119 5.14 7.53 -24.99
C PRO A 119 5.81 6.19 -24.64
N GLN A 120 5.83 5.85 -23.36
CA GLN A 120 6.31 4.56 -22.87
C GLN A 120 5.13 3.61 -22.73
N LEU A 121 5.19 2.50 -23.46
CA LEU A 121 4.28 1.39 -23.28
C LEU A 121 4.81 0.48 -22.16
N LEU A 122 3.94 0.12 -21.23
CA LEU A 122 4.24 -0.81 -20.15
C LEU A 122 3.80 -2.23 -20.55
N PRO A 123 4.54 -3.27 -20.11
CA PRO A 123 4.16 -4.64 -20.40
C PRO A 123 2.87 -5.03 -19.68
N ASP A 124 2.15 -6.02 -20.20
CA ASP A 124 0.90 -6.50 -19.58
C ASP A 124 1.09 -7.08 -18.17
N THR A 125 2.33 -7.39 -17.76
CA THR A 125 2.66 -7.91 -16.42
C THR A 125 2.37 -6.91 -15.29
N VAL A 126 2.09 -5.64 -15.62
CA VAL A 126 1.77 -4.58 -14.66
C VAL A 126 0.54 -4.91 -13.78
N VAL A 127 -0.39 -5.76 -14.25
CA VAL A 127 -1.59 -6.12 -13.47
C VAL A 127 -1.31 -6.83 -12.14
N GLN A 128 -0.09 -7.33 -11.92
CA GLN A 128 0.31 -7.99 -10.68
C GLN A 128 0.90 -7.02 -9.64
N ALA A 129 1.14 -5.76 -10.02
CA ALA A 129 1.67 -4.75 -9.12
C ALA A 129 0.60 -4.22 -8.17
N ILE A 130 1.05 -3.86 -6.97
CA ILE A 130 0.21 -3.28 -5.94
C ILE A 130 0.06 -1.76 -6.06
N GLY A 131 0.98 -1.11 -6.76
CA GLY A 131 1.00 0.34 -6.91
C GLY A 131 2.16 0.82 -7.77
N MET A 132 2.05 2.04 -8.29
CA MET A 132 3.13 2.75 -8.95
C MET A 132 3.39 4.07 -8.24
N ILE A 133 4.67 4.46 -8.15
CA ILE A 133 5.11 5.74 -7.59
C ILE A 133 6.02 6.40 -8.62
N VAL A 134 5.79 7.67 -8.91
CA VAL A 134 6.69 8.49 -9.73
C VAL A 134 7.53 9.35 -8.81
N PHE A 135 8.85 9.33 -9.02
CA PHE A 135 9.83 10.21 -8.39
C PHE A 135 10.45 11.13 -9.43
N ALA A 136 10.70 12.39 -9.06
CA ALA A 136 11.43 13.34 -9.92
C ALA A 136 12.47 14.11 -9.10
N ASP A 137 13.73 14.11 -9.54
CA ASP A 137 14.86 14.69 -8.79
C ASP A 137 15.01 16.21 -9.03
N TYR A 138 14.02 16.98 -8.59
CA TYR A 138 14.06 18.45 -8.68
C TYR A 138 15.05 19.05 -7.68
N PHE A 139 15.72 20.12 -8.07
CA PHE A 139 16.55 20.94 -7.17
C PHE A 139 15.74 21.74 -6.15
N ALA A 140 14.50 22.08 -6.49
CA ALA A 140 13.60 22.77 -5.58
C ALA A 140 13.36 21.91 -4.33
N PRO A 141 13.17 22.51 -3.15
CA PRO A 141 12.82 21.73 -1.96
C PRO A 141 11.44 21.08 -2.14
N GLY A 142 11.31 19.84 -1.67
CA GLY A 142 10.06 19.09 -1.73
C GLY A 142 10.29 17.59 -1.79
N ASP A 143 9.21 16.85 -1.60
CA ASP A 143 9.22 15.39 -1.62
C ASP A 143 9.34 14.82 -3.04
N HIS A 144 8.79 15.55 -4.02
CA HIS A 144 8.78 15.23 -5.45
C HIS A 144 8.50 13.76 -5.76
N ARG A 145 7.48 13.24 -5.08
CA ARG A 145 6.92 11.91 -5.32
C ARG A 145 5.41 11.99 -5.49
N ALA A 146 4.86 11.10 -6.30
CA ALA A 146 3.42 10.95 -6.44
C ALA A 146 3.04 9.48 -6.63
N ALA A 147 2.10 9.00 -5.81
CA ALA A 147 1.46 7.71 -6.01
C ALA A 147 0.50 7.80 -7.21
N VAL A 148 0.45 6.74 -8.00
CA VAL A 148 -0.44 6.64 -9.15
C VAL A 148 -1.62 5.75 -8.80
N GLY A 149 -2.83 6.28 -8.98
CA GLY A 149 -4.06 5.53 -8.75
C GLY A 149 -4.36 4.50 -9.84
N ALA A 150 -5.48 3.80 -9.72
CA ALA A 150 -5.94 2.84 -10.71
C ALA A 150 -6.39 3.54 -12.01
N THR A 151 -5.48 3.67 -12.98
CA THR A 151 -5.71 4.27 -14.30
C THR A 151 -5.06 3.43 -15.40
N ARG A 152 -5.52 3.59 -16.65
CA ARG A 152 -4.94 2.94 -17.83
C ARG A 152 -3.79 3.72 -18.46
N GLY A 153 -3.75 5.04 -18.26
CA GLY A 153 -2.67 5.89 -18.73
C GLY A 153 -2.38 7.00 -17.73
N ILE A 154 -1.13 7.44 -17.69
CA ILE A 154 -0.73 8.64 -16.96
C ILE A 154 0.06 9.60 -17.85
N ARG A 155 -0.17 10.89 -17.64
CA ARG A 155 0.65 11.95 -18.18
C ARG A 155 1.34 12.67 -17.05
N ILE A 156 2.68 12.70 -17.10
CA ILE A 156 3.55 13.38 -16.16
C ILE A 156 3.86 14.75 -16.76
N TYR A 157 3.43 15.82 -16.10
CA TYR A 157 3.79 17.19 -16.45
C TYR A 157 4.98 17.62 -15.60
N LEU A 158 6.16 17.71 -16.22
CA LEU A 158 7.35 18.23 -15.58
C LEU A 158 7.33 19.77 -15.66
N LEU A 159 7.05 20.42 -14.54
CA LEU A 159 6.95 21.87 -14.42
C LEU A 159 8.30 22.45 -13.98
N ASP A 160 8.34 23.76 -13.75
CA ASP A 160 9.61 24.45 -13.48
C ASP A 160 10.30 24.00 -12.18
N LYS A 161 9.53 23.63 -11.15
CA LYS A 161 10.02 23.32 -9.79
C LYS A 161 9.40 22.08 -9.16
N THR A 162 8.47 21.44 -9.84
CA THR A 162 7.71 20.29 -9.35
C THR A 162 7.07 19.59 -10.55
N PHE A 163 6.29 18.54 -10.32
CA PHE A 163 5.54 17.89 -11.37
C PHE A 163 4.11 17.60 -10.93
N ALA A 164 3.27 17.32 -11.91
CA ALA A 164 1.90 16.85 -11.70
C ALA A 164 1.65 15.58 -12.52
N ILE A 165 0.69 14.77 -12.08
CA ILE A 165 0.24 13.60 -12.81
C ILE A 165 -1.25 13.76 -13.11
N GLU A 166 -1.63 13.54 -14.36
CA GLU A 166 -3.03 13.41 -14.75
C GLU A 166 -3.29 12.01 -15.33
N PRO A 167 -4.34 11.31 -14.86
CA PRO A 167 -4.77 10.09 -15.50
C PRO A 167 -5.43 10.40 -16.85
N PHE A 168 -5.24 9.51 -17.82
CA PHE A 168 -5.99 9.55 -19.08
C PHE A 168 -6.34 8.14 -19.56
N LEU A 169 -7.28 8.08 -20.50
CA LEU A 169 -7.66 6.85 -21.15
C LEU A 169 -6.90 6.73 -22.48
N PRO A 170 -5.94 5.80 -22.62
CA PRO A 170 -5.28 5.59 -23.89
C PRO A 170 -6.28 5.03 -24.92
N PRO A 171 -6.10 5.36 -26.22
CA PRO A 171 -6.86 4.72 -27.29
C PRO A 171 -6.65 3.20 -27.24
N ALA A 172 -7.71 2.46 -27.57
CA ALA A 172 -7.75 0.99 -27.54
C ALA A 172 -7.00 0.36 -28.72
#